data_AF-A0A2D8XJN5-F1
#
_entry.id   AF-A0A2D8XJN5-F1
#
_cell.length_a   1.000
_cell.length_b   1.000
_cell.length_c   1.000
_cell.angle_alpha   90.00
_cell.angle_beta   90.00
_cell.angle_gamma   90.00
#
_symmetry.space_group_name_H-M   'P 1'
#
loop_
_entity.id
_entity.type
_entity.pdbx_description
1 polymer ?
#
loop_
_entity_poly.entity_id
_entity_poly.type
_entity_poly.pdbx_seq_one_letter_code
_entity_poly.pdbx_strand_id
1 'polypeptide(L)'
;MWQRAGGKKPGGGLTAQGAKSYRDAHPGSKLQTAVTTDPSKLKPGSKDAKRRASFCARMTGMKKKRTSEKNRNDPNAPVNKTLRDWNC
;
A
#
# COMPACT_ATOMS: atom_id res chain seq x y z
N MET A 1 0.91 17.85 -0.61
CA MET A 1 1.39 16.46 -0.41
C MET A 1 2.91 16.50 -0.57
N TRP A 2 3.71 15.92 0.33
CA TRP A 2 5.18 16.02 0.26
C TRP A 2 5.69 15.47 -1.10
N GLN A 3 6.26 16.35 -1.91
CA GLN A 3 6.55 16.15 -3.33
C GLN A 3 8.05 16.43 -3.55
N ARG A 4 8.93 15.50 -3.17
CA ARG A 4 10.25 15.45 -3.82
C ARG A 4 10.08 14.57 -5.06
N ALA A 5 10.38 15.14 -6.23
CA ALA A 5 10.09 14.54 -7.54
C ALA A 5 10.54 13.08 -7.70
N GLY A 6 11.58 12.62 -6.98
CA GLY A 6 12.08 11.23 -7.01
C GLY A 6 11.38 10.23 -6.08
N GLY A 7 10.37 10.64 -5.32
CA GLY A 7 9.74 9.77 -4.31
C GLY A 7 8.56 8.94 -4.79
N LYS A 8 8.00 9.21 -5.98
CA LYS A 8 6.78 8.56 -6.48
C LYS A 8 7.09 7.39 -7.41
N LYS A 9 6.37 6.28 -7.25
CA LYS A 9 6.36 5.21 -8.25
C LYS A 9 5.39 5.57 -9.39
N PRO A 10 5.68 5.18 -10.64
CA PRO A 10 4.80 5.43 -11.80
C PRO A 10 3.41 4.79 -11.65
N GLY A 11 3.28 3.71 -10.88
CA GLY A 11 2.00 3.05 -10.57
C GLY A 11 1.19 3.68 -9.41
N GLY A 12 1.77 4.66 -8.70
CA GLY A 12 1.21 5.21 -7.46
C GLY A 12 1.99 4.80 -6.21
N GLY A 13 1.80 5.55 -5.12
CA GLY A 13 2.53 5.32 -3.86
C GLY A 13 3.98 5.85 -3.85
N LEU A 14 4.63 5.70 -2.70
CA LEU A 14 6.02 6.14 -2.47
C LEU A 14 7.02 5.00 -2.74
N THR A 15 8.18 5.34 -3.30
CA THR A 15 9.36 4.46 -3.36
C THR A 15 9.92 4.25 -1.95
N ALA A 16 10.77 3.24 -1.74
CA ALA A 16 11.45 3.06 -0.45
C ALA A 16 12.24 4.32 -0.06
N GLN A 17 12.89 4.98 -1.02
CA GLN A 17 13.58 6.26 -0.84
C GLN A 17 12.61 7.39 -0.51
N GLY A 18 11.46 7.47 -1.19
CA GLY A 18 10.41 8.45 -0.90
C GLY A 18 9.83 8.29 0.50
N ALA A 19 9.56 7.05 0.91
CA ALA A 19 9.04 6.75 2.24
C ALA A 19 10.10 6.97 3.34
N LYS A 20 11.37 6.68 3.07
CA LYS A 20 12.48 7.01 3.99
C LYS A 20 12.60 8.52 4.16
N SER A 21 12.69 9.25 3.05
CA SER A 21 12.81 10.71 3.10
C SER A 21 11.61 11.38 3.77
N TYR A 22 10.41 10.82 3.61
CA TYR A 22 9.21 11.28 4.31
C TYR A 22 9.29 11.00 5.82
N ARG A 23 9.79 9.84 6.24
CA ARG A 23 10.02 9.54 7.67
C ARG A 23 11.08 10.46 8.29
N ASP A 24 12.14 10.76 7.54
CA ASP A 24 13.21 11.65 7.99
C ASP A 24 12.71 13.10 8.15
N ALA A 25 11.81 13.56 7.27
CA ALA A 25 11.20 14.90 7.36
C ALA A 25 10.05 15.00 8.39
N HIS A 26 9.49 13.87 8.82
CA HIS A 26 8.35 13.81 9.73
C HIS A 26 8.65 12.83 10.89
N PRO A 27 9.38 13.27 11.93
CA PRO A 27 9.68 12.43 13.08
C PRO A 27 8.38 11.92 13.73
N GLY A 28 8.27 10.60 13.91
CA GLY A 28 7.05 9.93 14.39
C GLY A 28 6.13 9.38 13.28
N SER A 29 6.47 9.57 12.01
CA SER A 29 5.71 9.03 10.88
C SER A 29 5.64 7.51 10.90
N LYS A 30 4.42 6.97 10.91
CA LYS A 30 4.12 5.53 10.79
C LYS A 30 3.92 5.09 9.35
N LEU A 31 4.44 5.85 8.38
CA LEU A 31 4.29 5.54 6.96
C LEU A 31 4.98 4.20 6.64
N GLN A 32 4.18 3.28 6.09
CA GLN A 32 4.60 1.94 5.69
C GLN A 32 4.56 1.85 4.16
N THR A 33 5.60 1.27 3.56
CA THR A 33 5.60 0.96 2.13
C THR A 33 4.88 -0.35 1.85
N ALA A 34 4.43 -0.52 0.61
CA ALA A 34 3.84 -1.76 0.16
C ALA A 34 4.81 -2.94 0.31
N VAL A 35 4.28 -4.08 0.77
CA VAL A 35 5.00 -5.34 0.77
C VAL A 35 4.93 -5.91 -0.66
N THR A 36 5.97 -5.63 -1.44
CA THR A 36 6.05 -6.04 -2.85
C THR A 36 6.46 -7.50 -3.03
N THR A 37 6.90 -8.17 -1.96
CA THR A 37 7.26 -9.59 -1.99
C THR A 37 6.01 -10.46 -2.20
N ASP A 38 6.15 -11.49 -3.04
CA ASP A 38 5.10 -12.48 -3.25
C ASP A 38 4.69 -13.15 -1.93
N PRO A 39 3.40 -13.35 -1.66
CA PRO A 39 2.92 -13.94 -0.42
C PRO A 39 3.41 -15.38 -0.24
N SER A 40 3.63 -16.12 -1.33
CA SER A 40 4.16 -17.49 -1.32
C SER A 40 5.63 -17.55 -0.86
N LYS A 41 6.39 -16.46 -1.04
CA LYS A 41 7.78 -16.34 -0.59
C LYS A 41 7.90 -15.76 0.82
N LEU A 42 6.80 -15.26 1.39
CA LEU A 42 6.78 -14.76 2.75
C LEU A 42 6.64 -15.92 3.73
N LYS A 43 7.53 -15.97 4.73
CA LYS A 43 7.40 -16.94 5.83
C LYS A 43 6.08 -16.67 6.58
N PRO A 44 5.22 -17.69 6.77
CA PRO A 44 3.99 -17.56 7.56
C PRO A 44 4.29 -16.99 8.95
N GLY A 45 3.52 -16.00 9.38
CA GLY A 45 3.70 -15.35 10.69
C GLY A 45 4.84 -14.33 10.78
N SER A 46 5.61 -14.12 9.71
CA SER A 46 6.61 -13.05 9.65
C SER A 46 5.99 -11.65 9.80
N LYS A 47 6.80 -10.66 10.18
CA LYS A 47 6.35 -9.26 10.33
C LYS A 47 5.74 -8.74 9.02
N ASP A 48 6.34 -9.06 7.88
CA ASP A 48 5.86 -8.62 6.57
C ASP A 48 4.56 -9.32 6.17
N ALA A 49 4.42 -10.63 6.43
CA ALA A 49 3.17 -11.35 6.23
C ALA A 49 2.03 -10.77 7.08
N LYS A 50 2.27 -10.51 8.37
CA LYS A 50 1.29 -9.90 9.28
C LYS A 50 0.92 -8.48 8.85
N ARG A 51 1.90 -7.68 8.41
CA ARG A 51 1.68 -6.31 7.93
C ARG A 51 0.82 -6.29 6.68
N ARG A 52 1.14 -7.14 5.71
CA ARG A 52 0.36 -7.33 4.48
C ARG A 52 -1.06 -7.77 4.80
N ALA A 53 -1.24 -8.83 5.59
CA ALA A 53 -2.56 -9.34 5.98
C ALA A 53 -3.42 -8.25 6.64
N SER A 54 -2.82 -7.47 7.55
CA SER A 54 -3.50 -6.34 8.22
C SER A 54 -3.90 -5.25 7.23
N PHE A 55 -3.06 -4.95 6.24
CA PHE A 55 -3.37 -3.97 5.20
C PHE A 55 -4.51 -4.45 4.29
N CYS A 56 -4.42 -5.67 3.78
CA CYS A 56 -5.42 -6.26 2.90
C CYS A 56 -6.80 -6.30 3.59
N ALA A 57 -6.86 -6.74 4.86
CA ALA A 57 -8.12 -6.79 5.60
C ALA A 57 -8.77 -5.39 5.74
N ARG A 58 -7.96 -4.37 6.08
CA ARG A 58 -8.45 -2.99 6.22
C ARG A 58 -8.93 -2.42 4.89
N MET A 59 -8.11 -2.53 3.84
CA MET A 59 -8.42 -1.93 2.55
C MET A 59 -9.57 -2.65 1.85
N THR A 60 -9.65 -3.97 1.93
CA THR A 60 -10.79 -4.74 1.40
C THR A 60 -12.07 -4.41 2.16
N GLY A 61 -12.01 -4.24 3.48
CA GLY A 61 -13.14 -3.75 4.28
C GLY A 61 -13.59 -2.34 3.85
N MET A 62 -12.64 -1.45 3.59
CA MET A 62 -12.91 -0.10 3.11
C MET A 62 -13.49 -0.09 1.69
N LYS A 63 -13.00 -0.97 0.81
CA LYS A 63 -13.54 -1.23 -0.53
C LYS A 63 -15.00 -1.66 -0.46
N LYS A 64 -15.35 -2.55 0.47
CA LYS A 64 -16.73 -3.02 0.63
C LYS A 64 -17.68 -1.95 1.17
N LYS A 65 -17.22 -1.10 2.11
CA LYS A 65 -18.08 -0.12 2.79
C LYS A 65 -18.17 1.24 2.10
N ARG A 66 -17.08 1.73 1.49
CA ARG A 66 -16.96 3.13 1.04
C ARG A 66 -16.74 3.28 -0.47
N THR A 67 -16.45 2.20 -1.18
CA THR A 67 -16.27 2.27 -2.64
C THR A 67 -17.61 1.97 -3.32
N SER A 68 -18.02 2.83 -4.26
CA SER A 68 -19.19 2.59 -5.08
C SER A 68 -19.06 1.29 -5.88
N GLU A 69 -20.18 0.66 -6.22
CA GLU A 69 -20.18 -0.62 -6.92
C GLU A 69 -19.40 -0.58 -8.24
N LYS A 70 -19.53 0.51 -8.99
CA LYS A 70 -18.74 0.77 -10.21
C LYS A 70 -17.23 0.72 -9.95
N ASN A 71 -16.75 1.47 -8.96
CA ASN A 71 -15.33 1.53 -8.62
C ASN A 71 -14.82 0.25 -7.93
N ARG A 72 -15.71 -0.52 -7.33
CA ARG A 72 -15.39 -1.82 -6.73
C ARG A 72 -15.00 -2.84 -7.80
N ASN A 73 -15.68 -2.81 -8.94
CA ASN A 73 -15.50 -3.72 -10.06
C ASN A 73 -14.47 -3.22 -11.10
N ASP A 74 -14.18 -1.92 -11.13
CA ASP A 74 -13.20 -1.34 -12.05
C ASP A 74 -11.74 -1.70 -11.64
N PRO A 75 -10.99 -2.46 -12.45
CA PRO A 75 -9.60 -2.82 -12.14
C PRO A 75 -8.67 -1.60 -12.05
N ASN A 76 -9.02 -0.47 -12.68
CA ASN A 76 -8.25 0.76 -12.67
C ASN A 76 -8.62 1.69 -11.52
N ALA A 77 -9.64 1.36 -10.72
CA ALA A 77 -9.99 2.15 -9.55
C ALA A 77 -8.80 2.26 -8.58
N PRO A 78 -8.58 3.43 -7.94
CA PRO A 78 -7.43 3.64 -7.05
C PRO A 78 -7.32 2.61 -5.93
N VAL A 79 -8.44 2.15 -5.37
CA VAL A 79 -8.48 1.12 -4.32
C VAL A 79 -7.97 -0.23 -4.83
N ASN A 80 -8.33 -0.60 -6.07
CA ASN A 80 -7.92 -1.85 -6.68
C ASN A 80 -6.45 -1.83 -7.09
N LYS A 81 -5.95 -0.69 -7.59
CA LYS A 81 -4.51 -0.50 -7.82
C LYS A 81 -3.70 -0.67 -6.53
N THR A 82 -4.15 -0.02 -5.46
CA THR A 82 -3.47 -0.09 -4.16
C THR A 82 -3.48 -1.50 -3.57
N LEU A 83 -4.59 -2.22 -3.66
CA LEU A 83 -4.65 -3.63 -3.22
C LEU A 83 -3.64 -4.48 -3.99
N ARG A 84 -3.59 -4.31 -5.31
CA ARG A 84 -2.68 -5.05 -6.20
C ARG A 84 -1.20 -4.76 -5.91
N ASP A 85 -0.84 -3.51 -5.61
CA ASP A 85 0.54 -3.15 -5.22
C ASP A 85 0.98 -3.81 -3.92
N TRP A 86 0.04 -4.10 -3.03
CA TRP A 86 0.27 -4.86 -1.79
C TRP A 86 0.09 -6.36 -2.00
N ASN A 87 -0.15 -6.77 -3.25
CA ASN A 87 -0.51 -8.12 -3.69
C ASN A 87 -1.72 -8.70 -2.93
N CYS A 88 -2.58 -7.84 -2.42
CA CYS A 88 -3.95 -8.21 -2.07
C CYS A 88 -4.75 -8.43 -3.37
#